data_AF-A0A2E5KRT1-F1
#
_entry.id   AF-A0A2E5KRT1-F1
#
_cell.length_a   1.000
_cell.length_b   1.000
_cell.length_c   1.000
_cell.angle_alpha   90.00
_cell.angle_beta   90.00
_cell.angle_gamma   90.00
#
_symmetry.space_group_name_H-M   'P 1'
#
loop_
_entity.id
_entity.type
_entity.pdbx_description
1 polymer ?
#
loop_
_entity_poly.entity_id
_entity_poly.type
_entity_poly.pdbx_seq_one_letter_code
_entity_poly.pdbx_strand_id
1 'polypeptide(L)'
;MTNPYLHPEIPWTTEAREIADWVTGEGLRGTNELELLEGLCERLNASGVSVTRAHVARRTLHPLIGAYASQWRRGEGVEHRSLARESENRENWLRSPFVHMIENRMSEYRSRLEQTNEPLPFPVLEDLRGEGATEYAAFLVPWGRRTNWRLWKAAALPGRLTPRGILRN
;
A
#
# COMPACT_ATOMS: atom_id res chain seq x y z
N MET A 1 17.90 -14.34 15.88
CA MET A 1 16.75 -14.07 15.00
C MET A 1 16.87 -12.64 14.51
N THR A 2 17.43 -12.43 13.32
CA THR A 2 17.63 -11.10 12.74
C THR A 2 16.32 -10.65 12.11
N ASN A 3 15.84 -9.46 12.48
CA ASN A 3 14.64 -8.88 11.90
C ASN A 3 14.86 -8.67 10.38
N PRO A 4 14.12 -9.36 9.49
CA PRO A 4 14.33 -9.25 8.04
C PRO A 4 13.92 -7.90 7.45
N TYR A 5 13.37 -6.99 8.27
CA TYR A 5 13.07 -5.60 7.90
C TYR A 5 14.20 -4.60 8.21
N LEU A 6 15.31 -5.06 8.81
CA LEU A 6 16.52 -4.26 8.90
C LEU A 6 17.25 -4.37 7.56
N HIS A 7 17.04 -3.37 6.69
CA HIS A 7 18.01 -3.06 5.65
C HIS A 7 19.37 -2.78 6.33
N PRO A 8 20.52 -3.09 5.70
CA PRO A 8 21.82 -2.66 6.20
C PRO A 8 21.73 -1.17 6.55
N GLU A 9 22.20 -0.77 7.74
CA GLU A 9 21.90 0.53 8.36
C GLU A 9 22.12 1.69 7.38
N ILE A 10 21.06 2.05 6.65
CA ILE A 10 20.99 3.34 5.98
C ILE A 10 20.88 4.31 7.15
N PRO A 11 21.90 5.15 7.40
CA PRO A 11 21.81 6.10 8.48
C PRO A 11 20.59 6.97 8.21
N TRP A 12 19.64 6.94 9.15
CA TRP A 12 18.50 7.84 9.10
C TRP A 12 19.04 9.27 9.11
N THR A 13 18.66 10.06 8.11
CA THR A 13 18.95 11.49 8.17
C THR A 13 18.18 12.10 9.35
N THR A 14 18.63 13.26 9.83
CA THR A 14 17.94 13.98 10.90
C THR A 14 16.49 14.27 10.51
N GLU A 15 16.25 14.67 9.27
CA GLU A 15 14.92 14.96 8.73
C GLU A 15 14.04 13.70 8.72
N ALA A 16 14.57 12.56 8.27
CA ALA A 16 13.84 11.30 8.26
C ALA A 16 13.45 10.86 9.68
N ARG A 17 14.32 11.11 10.66
CA ARG A 17 14.05 10.81 12.07
C ARG A 17 12.97 11.73 12.64
N GLU A 18 13.05 13.04 12.38
CA GLU A 18 12.05 14.00 12.83
C GLU A 18 10.65 13.71 12.27
N ILE A 19 10.56 13.31 11.00
CA ILE A 19 9.31 12.88 10.38
C ILE A 19 8.78 11.61 11.06
N ALA A 20 9.63 10.62 11.30
CA ALA A 20 9.24 9.38 11.97
C ALA A 20 8.78 9.61 13.42
N ASP A 21 9.46 10.49 14.16
CA ASP A 21 9.11 10.88 15.52
C ASP A 21 7.76 11.62 15.52
N TRP A 22 7.51 12.50 14.55
CA TRP A 22 6.22 13.18 14.39
C TRP A 22 5.08 12.19 14.10
N VAL A 23 5.25 11.28 13.13
CA VAL A 23 4.23 10.25 12.80
C VAL A 23 3.92 9.40 14.03
N THR A 24 4.94 9.01 14.78
CA THR A 24 4.78 8.21 16.01
C THR A 24 4.01 9.00 17.07
N GLY A 25 4.38 10.27 17.29
CA GLY A 25 3.71 11.16 18.23
C GLY A 25 2.23 11.35 17.92
N GLU A 26 1.89 11.63 16.67
CA GLU A 26 0.50 11.81 16.22
C GLU A 26 -0.31 10.50 16.26
N GLY A 27 0.31 9.39 15.86
CA GLY A 27 -0.31 8.07 15.99
C GLY A 27 -0.67 7.73 17.45
N LEU A 28 0.16 8.11 18.41
CA LEU A 28 -0.11 7.91 19.84
C LEU A 28 -1.19 8.86 20.40
N ARG A 29 -1.39 10.03 19.78
CA ARG A 29 -2.47 10.98 20.14
C ARG A 29 -3.82 10.57 19.56
N GLY A 30 -3.85 9.61 18.64
CA GLY A 30 -5.08 9.19 17.97
C GLY A 30 -5.51 10.13 16.85
N THR A 31 -4.56 10.87 16.25
CA THR A 31 -4.80 11.71 15.07
C THR A 31 -5.45 10.89 13.96
N ASN A 32 -6.40 11.50 13.24
CA ASN A 32 -7.14 10.84 12.17
C ASN A 32 -6.18 10.34 11.07
N GLU A 33 -6.45 9.18 10.47
CA GLU A 33 -5.67 8.63 9.36
C GLU A 33 -5.49 9.63 8.21
N LEU A 34 -6.51 10.44 7.90
CA LEU A 34 -6.43 11.42 6.81
C LEU A 34 -5.47 12.56 7.15
N GLU A 35 -5.60 13.13 8.35
CA GLU A 35 -4.72 14.19 8.84
C GLU A 35 -3.26 13.69 8.95
N LEU A 36 -3.08 12.44 9.39
CA LEU A 36 -1.75 11.82 9.49
C LEU A 36 -1.11 11.63 8.12
N LEU A 37 -1.88 11.15 7.13
CA LEU A 37 -1.40 10.95 5.76
C LEU A 37 -1.03 12.29 5.10
N GLU A 38 -1.90 13.30 5.23
CA GLU A 38 -1.65 14.65 4.72
C GLU A 38 -0.39 15.25 5.34
N GLY A 39 -0.31 15.29 6.67
CA GLY A 39 0.82 15.89 7.37
C GLY A 39 2.15 15.17 7.11
N LEU A 40 2.12 13.85 6.88
CA LEU A 40 3.28 13.08 6.42
C LEU A 40 3.73 13.51 5.02
N CYS A 41 2.82 13.56 4.05
CA CYS A 41 3.13 13.93 2.68
C CYS A 41 3.64 15.38 2.58
N GLU A 42 3.07 16.30 3.34
CA GLU A 42 3.53 17.69 3.42
C GLU A 42 4.96 17.78 3.97
N ARG A 43 5.28 17.03 5.03
CA ARG A 43 6.63 17.02 5.61
C ARG A 43 7.67 16.41 4.68
N LEU A 44 7.33 15.32 3.99
CA LEU A 44 8.19 14.74 2.96
C LEU A 44 8.48 15.75 1.85
N ASN A 45 7.47 16.49 1.39
CA ASN A 45 7.66 17.55 0.40
C ASN A 45 8.55 18.69 0.92
N ALA A 46 8.33 19.13 2.16
CA ALA A 46 9.15 20.16 2.81
C ALA A 46 10.61 19.72 2.99
N SER A 47 10.87 18.41 3.14
CA SER A 47 12.22 17.85 3.23
C SER A 47 12.85 17.51 1.87
N GLY A 48 12.23 17.89 0.75
CA GLY A 48 12.75 17.68 -0.60
C GLY A 48 12.38 16.34 -1.26
N VAL A 49 11.59 15.50 -0.60
CA VAL A 49 11.01 14.29 -1.21
C VAL A 49 9.72 14.68 -1.92
N SER A 50 9.80 14.90 -3.24
CA SER A 50 8.66 15.36 -4.05
C SER A 50 7.57 14.29 -4.22
N VAL A 51 6.71 14.14 -3.21
CA VAL A 51 5.52 13.31 -3.26
C VAL A 51 4.39 14.07 -3.96
N THR A 52 3.95 13.55 -5.11
CA THR A 52 2.80 14.08 -5.88
C THR A 52 1.50 13.36 -5.52
N ARG A 53 1.59 12.07 -5.18
CA ARG A 53 0.45 11.22 -4.84
C ARG A 53 0.87 10.15 -3.82
N ALA A 54 0.02 9.89 -2.84
CA ALA A 54 0.21 8.80 -1.89
C ALA A 54 -1.08 7.98 -1.76
N HIS A 55 -0.95 6.67 -1.54
CA HIS A 55 -2.09 5.77 -1.40
C HIS A 55 -1.85 4.80 -0.26
N VAL A 56 -2.78 4.73 0.68
CA VAL A 56 -2.75 3.79 1.80
C VAL A 56 -4.04 2.99 1.77
N ALA A 57 -3.92 1.66 1.75
CA ALA A 57 -5.07 0.77 1.77
C ALA A 57 -4.93 -0.25 2.90
N ARG A 58 -6.01 -0.45 3.65
CA ARG A 58 -6.08 -1.41 4.75
C ARG A 58 -7.27 -2.33 4.55
N ARG A 59 -7.01 -3.64 4.52
CA ARG A 59 -8.10 -4.62 4.47
C ARG A 59 -8.86 -4.62 5.79
N THR A 60 -10.16 -4.78 5.69
CA THR A 60 -11.01 -4.87 6.89
C THR A 60 -11.49 -6.31 7.10
N LEU A 61 -11.81 -6.64 8.35
CA LEU A 61 -12.52 -7.86 8.69
C LEU A 61 -14.05 -7.70 8.59
N HIS A 62 -14.55 -6.51 8.21
CA HIS A 62 -15.97 -6.23 8.05
C HIS A 62 -16.55 -7.10 6.94
N PRO A 63 -17.74 -7.72 7.04
CA PRO A 63 -18.29 -8.67 6.04
C PRO A 63 -18.65 -8.06 4.67
N LEU A 64 -18.89 -6.75 4.60
CA LEU A 64 -19.25 -6.06 3.34
C LEU A 64 -18.11 -5.21 2.75
N ILE A 65 -17.21 -4.70 3.60
CA ILE A 65 -16.14 -3.77 3.18
C ILE A 65 -14.86 -4.57 3.01
N GLY A 66 -14.31 -4.59 1.80
CA GLY A 66 -13.09 -5.32 1.50
C GLY A 66 -11.84 -4.60 2.03
N ALA A 67 -11.83 -3.27 1.89
CA ALA A 67 -10.75 -2.40 2.35
C ALA A 67 -11.25 -0.97 2.57
N TYR A 68 -10.53 -0.22 3.40
CA TYR A 68 -10.52 1.23 3.35
C TYR A 68 -9.28 1.68 2.61
N ALA A 69 -9.42 2.70 1.77
CA ALA A 69 -8.32 3.30 1.05
C ALA A 69 -8.36 4.82 1.18
N SER A 70 -7.21 5.41 1.46
CA SER A 70 -6.99 6.84 1.57
C SER A 70 -5.98 7.24 0.49
N GLN A 71 -6.33 8.20 -0.36
CA GLN A 71 -5.44 8.72 -1.40
C GLN A 71 -5.22 10.21 -1.16
N TRP A 72 -3.96 10.60 -1.04
CA TRP A 72 -3.57 12.00 -1.00
C TRP A 72 -3.02 12.43 -2.35
N ARG A 73 -3.39 13.64 -2.79
CA ARG A 73 -2.84 14.31 -3.97
C ARG A 73 -2.38 15.70 -3.60
N ARG A 74 -1.20 16.10 -4.09
CA ARG A 74 -0.64 17.43 -3.83
C ARG A 74 -1.60 18.50 -4.35
N GLY A 75 -2.01 19.42 -3.46
CA GLY A 75 -2.91 20.53 -3.80
C GLY A 75 -4.41 20.18 -3.81
N GLU A 76 -4.77 18.89 -3.67
CA GLU A 76 -6.16 18.43 -3.63
C GLU A 76 -6.56 17.86 -2.26
N GLY A 77 -5.58 17.48 -1.42
CA GLY A 77 -5.82 16.92 -0.09
C GLY A 77 -6.02 15.40 -0.12
N VAL A 78 -6.69 14.86 0.92
CA VAL A 78 -6.94 13.42 1.07
C VAL A 78 -8.39 13.07 0.73
N GLU A 79 -8.56 12.07 -0.13
CA GLU A 79 -9.82 11.38 -0.34
C GLU A 79 -9.84 10.03 0.37
N HIS A 80 -10.93 9.74 1.10
CA HIS A 80 -11.15 8.45 1.76
C HIS A 80 -12.27 7.67 1.07
N ARG A 81 -12.04 6.38 0.80
CA ARG A 81 -13.00 5.52 0.12
C ARG A 81 -13.09 4.14 0.79
N SER A 82 -14.32 3.66 0.99
CA SER A 82 -14.59 2.25 1.29
C SER A 82 -14.65 1.46 -0.01
N LEU A 83 -13.80 0.44 -0.15
CA LEU A 83 -13.79 -0.45 -1.29
C LEU A 83 -14.62 -1.70 -0.96
N ALA A 84 -15.71 -1.91 -1.70
CA ALA A 84 -16.51 -3.12 -1.62
C ALA A 84 -15.66 -4.35 -2.01
N ARG A 85 -15.96 -5.53 -1.43
CA ARG A 85 -15.27 -6.79 -1.80
C ARG A 85 -15.41 -7.14 -3.29
N GLU A 86 -16.57 -6.79 -3.85
CA GLU A 86 -16.88 -6.89 -5.26
C GLU A 86 -17.03 -5.46 -5.76
N SER A 87 -15.94 -4.88 -6.27
CA SER A 87 -15.92 -3.51 -6.77
C SER A 87 -15.77 -3.49 -8.28
N GLU A 88 -16.33 -2.47 -8.93
CA GLU A 88 -16.14 -2.17 -10.36
C GLU A 88 -14.66 -2.07 -10.73
N ASN A 89 -13.80 -1.68 -9.78
CA ASN A 89 -12.38 -1.48 -10.00
C ASN A 89 -11.52 -2.74 -9.83
N ARG A 90 -12.14 -3.93 -9.81
CA ARG A 90 -11.47 -5.21 -9.58
C ARG A 90 -10.38 -5.49 -10.62
N GLU A 91 -10.61 -5.16 -11.89
CA GLU A 91 -9.64 -5.41 -12.96
C GLU A 91 -8.35 -4.59 -12.76
N ASN A 92 -8.49 -3.30 -12.43
CA ASN A 92 -7.34 -2.44 -12.14
C ASN A 92 -6.59 -2.89 -10.88
N TRP A 93 -7.32 -3.39 -9.86
CA TRP A 93 -6.68 -4.01 -8.70
C TRP A 93 -5.86 -5.25 -9.09
N LEU A 94 -6.43 -6.17 -9.88
CA LEU A 94 -5.74 -7.38 -10.34
C LEU A 94 -4.48 -7.05 -11.15
N ARG A 95 -4.50 -5.93 -11.88
CA ARG A 95 -3.36 -5.41 -12.66
C ARG A 95 -2.51 -4.39 -11.91
N SER A 96 -2.59 -4.35 -10.58
CA SER A 96 -1.82 -3.39 -9.77
C SER A 96 -0.49 -3.97 -9.28
N PRO A 97 0.51 -3.10 -8.98
CA PRO A 97 1.75 -3.53 -8.32
C PRO A 97 1.49 -4.29 -7.02
N PHE A 98 0.41 -3.98 -6.28
CA PHE A 98 0.09 -4.64 -5.02
C PHE A 98 -0.23 -6.11 -5.18
N VAL A 99 -1.02 -6.50 -6.20
CA VAL A 99 -1.31 -7.93 -6.44
C VAL A 99 -0.04 -8.67 -6.82
N HIS A 100 0.78 -8.08 -7.68
CA HIS A 100 2.09 -8.63 -8.02
C HIS A 100 2.97 -8.84 -6.77
N MET A 101 3.06 -7.84 -5.89
CA MET A 101 3.81 -7.94 -4.63
C MET A 101 3.26 -9.05 -3.72
N ILE A 102 1.94 -9.19 -3.60
CA ILE A 102 1.30 -10.24 -2.78
C ILE A 102 1.63 -11.63 -3.32
N GLU A 103 1.49 -11.83 -4.62
CA GLU A 103 1.70 -13.13 -5.26
C GLU A 103 3.16 -13.58 -5.19
N ASN A 104 4.08 -12.63 -5.34
CA ASN A 104 5.52 -12.86 -5.30
C ASN A 104 6.14 -12.69 -3.91
N ARG A 105 5.33 -12.41 -2.88
CA ARG A 105 5.75 -12.20 -1.48
C ARG A 105 6.80 -11.10 -1.31
N MET A 106 6.65 -10.02 -2.05
CA MET A 106 7.50 -8.85 -1.97
C MET A 106 6.96 -7.87 -0.92
N SER A 107 7.82 -7.37 -0.03
CA SER A 107 7.46 -6.33 0.94
C SER A 107 7.62 -4.92 0.37
N GLU A 108 8.40 -4.77 -0.69
CA GLU A 108 8.71 -3.50 -1.33
C GLU A 108 8.74 -3.69 -2.85
N TYR A 109 8.26 -2.67 -3.57
CA TYR A 109 8.39 -2.56 -5.02
C TYR A 109 8.79 -1.13 -5.37
N ARG A 110 9.82 -0.97 -6.20
CA ARG A 110 10.26 0.31 -6.73
C ARG A 110 10.36 0.27 -8.24
N SER A 111 9.99 1.37 -8.89
CA SER A 111 10.09 1.52 -10.34
C SER A 111 10.42 2.97 -10.69
N ARG A 112 11.34 3.17 -11.63
CA ARG A 112 11.57 4.46 -12.28
C ARG A 112 10.62 4.59 -13.46
N LEU A 113 9.95 5.73 -13.57
CA LEU A 113 8.89 5.99 -14.56
C LEU A 113 9.41 6.80 -15.76
N GLU A 114 10.38 7.68 -15.53
CA GLU A 114 10.87 8.64 -16.54
C GLU A 114 11.89 8.06 -17.54
N GLN A 115 12.42 6.86 -17.27
CA GLN A 115 13.62 6.34 -17.94
C GLN A 115 13.35 5.22 -18.97
N THR A 116 12.10 4.88 -19.26
CA THR A 116 11.78 3.78 -20.17
C THR A 116 10.92 4.24 -21.35
N ASN A 117 11.44 4.16 -22.58
CA ASN A 117 10.60 4.15 -23.79
C ASN A 117 9.76 2.87 -23.89
N GLU A 118 9.98 1.92 -22.98
CA GLU A 118 9.20 0.71 -22.85
C GLU A 118 7.91 0.97 -22.05
N PRO A 119 6.82 0.23 -22.37
CA PRO A 119 5.61 0.23 -21.57
C PRO A 119 5.88 -0.22 -20.13
N LEU A 120 5.27 0.46 -19.17
CA LEU A 120 5.33 0.07 -17.77
C LEU A 120 4.41 -1.14 -17.50
N PRO A 121 4.79 -2.03 -16.57
CA PRO A 121 4.09 -3.30 -16.36
C PRO A 121 2.66 -3.16 -15.81
N PHE A 122 2.30 -1.99 -15.27
CA PHE A 122 1.01 -1.77 -14.62
C PHE A 122 0.39 -0.44 -15.09
N PRO A 123 -0.92 -0.41 -15.43
CA PRO A 123 -1.60 0.81 -15.90
C PRO A 123 -1.44 2.01 -14.95
N VAL A 124 -1.50 1.78 -13.63
CA VAL A 124 -1.34 2.86 -12.64
C VAL A 124 0.01 3.57 -12.72
N LEU A 125 1.06 2.88 -13.18
CA LEU A 125 2.39 3.47 -13.37
C LEU A 125 2.42 4.34 -14.64
N GLU A 126 1.68 3.95 -15.68
CA GLU A 126 1.49 4.76 -16.89
C GLU A 126 0.74 6.05 -16.58
N ASP A 127 -0.35 5.94 -15.81
CA ASP A 127 -1.12 7.10 -15.37
C ASP A 127 -0.24 8.07 -14.57
N LEU A 128 0.55 7.54 -13.63
CA LEU A 128 1.52 8.34 -12.86
C LEU A 128 2.58 9.00 -13.72
N ARG A 129 3.10 8.28 -14.72
CA ARG A 129 4.06 8.84 -15.69
C ARG A 129 3.42 9.98 -16.48
N GLY A 130 2.18 9.83 -16.93
CA GLY A 130 1.41 10.88 -17.59
C GLY A 130 1.13 12.09 -16.70
N GLU A 131 1.02 11.89 -15.39
CA GLU A 131 0.93 12.95 -14.36
C GLU A 131 2.29 13.61 -14.02
N GLY A 132 3.40 13.18 -14.65
CA GLY A 132 4.74 13.73 -14.45
C GLY A 132 5.50 13.15 -13.26
N ALA A 133 5.06 12.01 -12.70
CA ALA A 133 5.81 11.31 -11.67
C ALA A 133 7.05 10.63 -12.26
N THR A 134 8.15 10.66 -11.50
CA THR A 134 9.46 10.17 -11.93
C THR A 134 9.81 8.80 -11.36
N GLU A 135 9.31 8.51 -10.15
CA GLU A 135 9.52 7.25 -9.45
C GLU A 135 8.23 6.80 -8.75
N TYR A 136 8.13 5.49 -8.55
CA TYR A 136 7.07 4.84 -7.79
C TYR A 136 7.68 3.94 -6.71
N ALA A 137 7.15 4.02 -5.50
CA ALA A 137 7.48 3.13 -4.40
C ALA A 137 6.19 2.60 -3.74
N ALA A 138 6.15 1.31 -3.46
CA ALA A 138 5.07 0.65 -2.75
C ALA A 138 5.60 -0.30 -1.68
N PHE A 139 4.88 -0.37 -0.58
CA PHE A 139 5.24 -1.18 0.59
C PHE A 139 4.04 -2.01 1.04
N LEU A 140 4.30 -3.27 1.39
CA LEU A 140 3.34 -4.14 2.07
C LEU A 140 3.80 -4.38 3.50
N VAL A 141 3.07 -3.78 4.45
CA VAL A 141 3.33 -3.94 5.87
C VAL A 141 2.35 -4.96 6.45
N PRO A 142 2.82 -6.06 7.06
CA PRO A 142 1.94 -7.04 7.67
C PRO A 142 1.25 -6.46 8.91
N TRP A 143 -0.02 -6.79 9.09
CA TRP A 143 -0.82 -6.39 10.25
C TRP A 143 -1.09 -7.58 11.18
N GLY A 144 -0.62 -7.50 12.44
CA GLY A 144 -0.82 -8.53 13.49
C GLY A 144 0.23 -9.67 13.53
N ARG A 145 0.14 -10.55 14.54
CA ARG A 145 1.15 -11.61 14.84
C ARG A 145 1.10 -12.86 13.94
N ARG A 146 0.18 -12.97 12.97
CA ARG A 146 0.09 -14.13 12.04
C ARG A 146 0.39 -13.71 10.61
N THR A 147 1.67 -13.70 10.24
CA THR A 147 2.11 -13.63 8.84
C THR A 147 1.87 -14.97 8.16
N ASN A 148 0.61 -15.29 7.84
CA ASN A 148 0.32 -16.42 6.97
C ASN A 148 -0.03 -15.92 5.57
N TRP A 149 0.99 -15.80 4.71
CA TRP A 149 0.84 -15.53 3.28
C TRP A 149 -0.12 -16.50 2.58
N ARG A 150 -0.43 -17.67 3.15
CA ARG A 150 -1.44 -18.61 2.62
C ARG A 150 -2.88 -18.14 2.78
N LEU A 151 -3.19 -17.32 3.80
CA LEU A 151 -4.51 -16.67 3.93
C LEU A 151 -4.71 -15.57 2.88
N TRP A 152 -3.63 -15.05 2.28
CA TRP A 152 -3.70 -14.04 1.24
C TRP A 152 -4.17 -14.62 -0.10
N LYS A 153 -3.73 -15.83 -0.48
CA LYS A 153 -4.26 -16.52 -1.68
C LYS A 153 -5.77 -16.81 -1.59
N ALA A 154 -6.26 -17.17 -0.40
CA ALA A 154 -7.67 -17.52 -0.20
C ALA A 154 -8.63 -16.33 -0.39
N ALA A 155 -8.14 -15.09 -0.20
CA ALA A 155 -8.95 -13.90 -0.38
C ALA A 155 -8.90 -13.32 -1.81
N ALA A 156 -7.94 -13.75 -2.63
CA ALA A 156 -7.78 -13.31 -4.03
C ALA A 156 -8.57 -14.18 -5.02
N LEU A 157 -9.00 -15.38 -4.61
CA LEU A 157 -9.83 -16.27 -5.42
C LEU A 157 -11.33 -16.03 -5.12
N PRO A 158 -12.16 -15.61 -6.10
CA PRO A 158 -13.60 -15.68 -5.94
C PRO A 158 -14.03 -17.15 -6.06
N GLY A 159 -14.64 -17.69 -5.01
CA GLY A 159 -15.56 -18.83 -5.07
C GLY A 159 -15.09 -20.13 -5.74
N ARG A 160 -14.66 -21.09 -4.91
CA ARG A 160 -15.23 -22.46 -4.85
C ARG A 160 -14.76 -23.13 -3.56
N LEU A 161 -15.51 -22.91 -2.49
CA LEU A 161 -15.65 -23.92 -1.45
C LEU A 161 -16.79 -24.83 -1.90
N THR A 162 -16.48 -25.96 -2.54
CA THR A 162 -17.42 -27.08 -2.56
C THR A 162 -17.37 -27.73 -1.17
N PRO A 163 -18.47 -27.79 -0.41
CA PRO A 163 -18.51 -28.56 0.82
C PRO A 163 -18.81 -30.04 0.52
N ARG A 164 -18.16 -30.89 1.33
CA ARG A 164 -18.53 -32.27 1.72
C ARG A 164 -18.27 -33.44 0.76
N GLY A 165 -17.36 -34.27 1.25
CA GLY A 165 -17.34 -35.73 1.20
C GLY A 165 -16.00 -36.12 1.84
N ILE A 166 -15.96 -36.60 3.08
CA ILE A 166 -16.04 -38.03 3.37
C ILE A 166 -16.48 -38.19 4.82
N LEU A 167 -17.60 -38.90 5.01
CA LEU A 167 -17.98 -39.51 6.27
C LEU A 167 -16.89 -40.51 6.69
N ARG A 168 -16.57 -40.52 7.98
CA ARG A 168 -15.87 -41.64 8.59
C ARG A 168 -16.73 -42.90 8.48
N ASN A 169 -16.13 -43.98 7.98
CA ASN A 169 -16.06 -45.23 8.72
C ASN A 169 -14.72 -45.89 8.41
#